data_AF-A0A926BWD2-F1
#
_entry.id   AF-A0A926BWD2-F1
#
_cell.length_a   1.000
_cell.length_b   1.000
_cell.length_c   1.000
_cell.angle_alpha   90.00
_cell.angle_beta   90.00
_cell.angle_gamma   90.00
#
_symmetry.space_group_name_H-M   'P 1'
#
loop_
_entity.id
_entity.type
_entity.pdbx_description
1 polymer ?
#
loop_
_entity_poly.entity_id
_entity_poly.type
_entity_poly.pdbx_seq_one_letter_code
_entity_poly.pdbx_strand_id
1 'polypeptide(L)' 'MLIINIKDNESIDKALKRFKKKFEKTGVLRALRSRTAFEKPSVKRRHTMIRAAYKEKMYGTHNEQ' A
#
# COMPACT_ATOMS: atom_id res chain seq x y z
N MET A 1 -14.01 8.67 -1.83
CA MET A 1 -14.21 9.35 -0.53
C MET A 1 -14.18 8.30 0.57
N LEU A 2 -13.38 8.47 1.63
CA LEU A 2 -13.28 7.49 2.71
C LEU A 2 -14.33 7.78 3.77
N ILE A 3 -15.36 6.94 3.86
CA ILE A 3 -16.40 7.05 4.89
C ILE A 3 -16.10 6.05 6.02
N ILE A 4 -16.19 6.53 7.26
CA ILE A 4 -15.94 5.75 8.47
C ILE A 4 -17.14 5.90 9.37
N ASN A 5 -17.86 4.80 9.54
CA ASN A 5 -19.01 4.74 10.42
C ASN A 5 -18.48 4.62 11.85
N ILE A 6 -18.84 5.59 12.70
CA ILE A 6 -18.55 5.61 14.12
C ILE A 6 -19.83 5.18 14.85
N LYS A 7 -19.73 4.30 15.85
CA LYS A 7 -20.86 3.93 16.70
C LYS A 7 -20.89 4.82 17.95
N ASP A 8 -22.05 5.02 18.55
CA ASP A 8 -22.28 6.00 19.64
C ASP A 8 -21.45 5.75 20.92
N ASN A 9 -20.96 4.52 21.14
CA ASN A 9 -20.10 4.16 22.29
C ASN A 9 -18.63 3.94 21.90
N GLU A 10 -18.18 4.44 20.74
CA GLU A 10 -16.82 4.24 20.27
C GLU A 10 -15.90 5.41 20.66
N SER A 11 -14.80 5.12 21.35
CA SER A 11 -13.77 6.12 21.65
C SER A 11 -13.17 6.70 20.35
N ILE A 12 -13.00 8.02 20.33
CA ILE A 12 -12.44 8.80 19.21
C ILE A 12 -11.11 8.21 18.71
N ASP A 13 -10.25 7.74 19.63
CA ASP A 13 -8.95 7.17 19.28
C ASP A 13 -9.07 5.89 18.44
N LYS A 14 -10.08 5.06 18.73
CA LYS A 14 -10.35 3.84 17.94
C LYS A 14 -10.83 4.21 16.54
N ALA A 15 -11.68 5.22 16.41
CA ALA A 15 -12.14 5.71 15.12
C ALA A 15 -10.96 6.28 14.30
N LEU A 16 -10.08 7.07 14.92
CA LEU A 16 -8.88 7.63 14.29
C LEU A 16 -7.92 6.54 13.82
N LYS A 17 -7.70 5.50 14.63
CA LYS A 17 -6.84 4.37 14.27
C LYS A 17 -7.37 3.62 13.04
N ARG A 18 -8.68 3.41 12.95
CA ARG A 18 -9.30 2.81 11.75
C ARG A 18 -9.19 3.73 10.54
N PHE A 19 -9.34 5.05 10.72
CA PHE A 19 -9.13 6.01 9.64
C PHE A 19 -7.72 5.92 9.09
N LYS A 20 -6.72 5.99 9.96
CA LYS A 20 -5.32 5.91 9.57
C LYS A 20 -5.03 4.60 8.83
N LYS A 21 -5.50 3.45 9.34
CA LYS A 21 -5.33 2.15 8.69
C LYS A 21 -6.03 2.07 7.33
N LYS A 22 -7.26 2.59 7.20
CA LYS A 22 -7.97 2.65 5.91
C LYS A 22 -7.25 3.56 4.92
N PHE A 23 -6.80 4.74 5.34
CA PHE A 23 -6.09 5.71 4.51
C PHE A 23 -4.76 5.14 4.00
N GLU A 24 -3.99 4.49 4.88
CA GLU A 24 -2.76 3.79 4.50
C GLU A 24 -3.02 2.65 3.51
N LYS A 25 -4.08 1.85 3.72
CA LYS A 25 -4.48 0.77 2.81
C LYS A 25 -4.87 1.29 1.43
N THR A 26 -5.53 2.45 1.34
CA THR A 26 -5.86 3.07 0.05
C THR A 26 -4.60 3.51 -0.71
N GLY A 27 -3.47 3.72 -0.03
CA GLY A 27 -2.19 4.02 -0.69
C GLY A 27 -2.16 5.35 -1.45
N VAL A 28 -3.11 6.27 -1.16
CA VAL A 28 -3.24 7.57 -1.83
C VAL A 28 -1.94 8.36 -1.79
N LEU A 29 -1.27 8.37 -0.62
CA LEU A 29 -0.01 9.07 -0.43
C LEU A 29 1.10 8.53 -1.35
N ARG A 30 1.15 7.21 -1.56
CA ARG A 30 2.11 6.58 -2.47
C ARG A 30 1.77 6.88 -3.93
N ALA A 31 0.48 6.90 -4.28
CA ALA A 31 0.04 7.28 -5.62
C ALA A 31 0.39 8.75 -5.93
N LEU A 32 0.15 9.66 -4.99
CA LEU A 32 0.52 11.08 -5.11
C LEU A 32 2.02 11.23 -5.34
N ARG A 33 2.86 10.61 -4.50
CA ARG A 33 4.32 10.63 -4.67
C ARG A 33 4.79 10.04 -6.00
N SER A 34 4.13 9.00 -6.51
CA SER A 34 4.48 8.45 -7.82
C SER A 34 4.06 9.32 -9.01
N ARG A 35 3.11 10.24 -8.80
CA ARG A 35 2.56 11.12 -9.84
C ARG A 35 3.23 12.50 -9.86
N THR A 36 4.08 12.83 -8.90
CA THR A 36 4.79 14.12 -8.88
C THR A 36 5.77 14.27 -10.03
N ALA A 37 6.27 13.17 -10.59
CA ALA A 37 7.18 13.15 -11.71
C ALA A 37 6.73 12.13 -12.76
N PHE A 38 7.07 12.40 -14.03
CA PHE A 38 6.85 11.44 -15.11
C PHE A 38 7.92 10.36 -15.09
N GLU A 39 7.50 9.09 -14.91
CA GLU A 39 8.35 7.92 -15.05
C GLU A 39 8.04 7.23 -16.39
N LYS A 40 9.07 7.05 -17.23
CA LYS A 40 8.91 6.32 -18.50
C LYS A 40 8.39 4.90 -18.24
N PRO A 41 7.50 4.35 -19.09
CA PRO A 41 6.91 3.04 -18.89
C PRO A 41 7.95 1.91 -18.83
N SER A 42 9.06 2.05 -19.58
CA SER A 42 10.19 1.12 -19.56
C SER A 42 10.87 1.06 -18.19
N VAL A 43 11.11 2.22 -17.56
CA VAL A 43 11.75 2.33 -16.25
C VAL A 43 10.86 1.71 -15.17
N LYS A 44 9.55 2.02 -15.21
CA LYS A 44 8.56 1.42 -14.30
C LYS A 44 8.52 -0.10 -14.41
N ARG A 45 8.50 -0.65 -15.64
CA ARG A 45 8.50 -2.10 -15.89
C ARG A 45 9.78 -2.76 -15.35
N ARG A 46 10.94 -2.13 -15.56
CA ARG A 46 12.23 -2.60 -15.03
C ARG A 46 12.21 -2.67 -13.50
N HIS A 47 11.75 -1.64 -12.82
CA HIS A 47 11.63 -1.63 -11.36
C HIS A 47 10.71 -2.74 -10.82
N THR A 48 9.59 -3.01 -11.50
CA THR A 48 8.68 -4.10 -11.11
C THR A 48 9.35 -5.46 -11.22
N MET A 49 10.08 -5.72 -12.32
CA MET A 49 10.77 -7.00 -12.54
C MET A 49 11.85 -7.27 -11.49
N ILE A 50 12.69 -6.26 -11.22
CA ILE A 50 13.74 -6.36 -10.19
C ILE A 50 13.14 -6.68 -8.82
N ARG A 51 12.06 -6.00 -8.44
CA ARG A 51 11.36 -6.26 -7.17
C ARG A 51 10.75 -7.66 -7.11
N ALA A 52 10.22 -8.16 -8.23
CA ALA A 52 9.64 -9.51 -8.30
C ALA A 52 10.72 -10.58 -8.10
N ALA A 53 11.81 -10.50 -8.86
CA ALA A 53 12.96 -11.42 -8.74
C ALA A 53 13.56 -11.39 -7.31
N TYR A 54 13.65 -10.21 -6.70
CA TYR A 54 14.10 -10.10 -5.30
C TYR A 54 13.16 -10.83 -4.34
N LYS A 55 11.84 -10.67 -4.48
CA LYS A 55 10.86 -11.35 -3.62
C LYS A 55 10.88 -12.85 -3.81
N GLU A 56 10.97 -13.31 -5.05
CA GLU A 56 11.08 -14.73 -5.37
C GLU A 56 12.32 -15.35 -4.74
N LYS A 57 13.48 -14.69 -4.84
CA LYS A 57 14.71 -15.13 -4.18
C LYS A 57 14.58 -15.19 -2.65
N MET A 58 13.86 -14.25 -2.04
CA MET A 58 13.76 -14.15 -0.57
C MET A 58 12.70 -15.05 0.05
N TYR A 59 11.59 -15.30 -0.66
CA TYR A 59 10.40 -15.97 -0.12
C TYR A 59 9.97 -17.21 -0.92
N GLY A 60 10.57 -17.47 -2.09
CA GLY A 60 10.14 -18.53 -3.02
C GLY A 60 10.46 -19.94 -2.57
N THR A 61 11.38 -20.14 -1.62
CA THR A 61 11.78 -21.47 -1.12
C THR A 61 10.87 -22.01 -0.02
N HIS A 62 9.84 -21.27 0.42
CA HIS A 62 8.95 -21.68 1.53
C HIS A 62 7.59 -22.23 1.08
N ASN A 63 7.36 -22.40 -0.23
CA ASN A 63 6.10 -22.92 -0.77
C ASN A 63 6.13 -24.42 -1.14
N GLU A 64 7.18 -25.16 -0.74
CA GLU A 64 7.33 -26.60 -1.03
C GLU A 64 7.23 -27.51 0.22
N GLN A 65 6.60 -27.04 1.31
CA GLN A 65 6.22 -27.88 2.47
C GLN A 65 4.73 -27.81 2.74
#